data_AF-A0A9P6DY36-F1
#
_entry.id   AF-A0A9P6DY36-F1
#
_cell.length_a   1.000
_cell.length_b   1.000
_cell.length_c   1.000
_cell.angle_alpha   90.00
_cell.angle_beta   90.00
_cell.angle_gamma   90.00
#
_symmetry.space_group_name_H-M   'P 1'
#
loop_
_entity.id
_entity.type
_entity.pdbx_description
1 polymer ?
#
loop_
_entity_poly.entity_id
_entity_poly.type
_entity_poly.pdbx_seq_one_letter_code
_entity_poly.pdbx_strand_id
1 'polypeptide(L)'
;MNAPNNNPRNENMPNNDWLSTTHSLSLYDISGAPGIAADMSHVATAGEVNGYISEKLGNALQGTKIVVIAAGVPRKPNIARVDLFNTNARIIRDLAQAIGEDAPEAHILITSDPVNSTVSIVTEVLKKASKFNPAKLSAEEEKRIQAALPELKKNIEKGVNFLGA
;
A
#
# COMPACT_ATOMS: atom_id res chain seq x y z
N MET A 1 -17.42 24.34 0.25
CA MET A 1 -16.42 25.42 0.15
C MET A 1 -15.38 25.13 1.22
N ASN A 2 -14.19 24.64 0.86
CA ASN A 2 -13.13 24.40 1.84
C ASN A 2 -12.41 25.73 2.14
N ALA A 3 -12.14 25.98 3.42
CA ALA A 3 -11.45 27.19 3.85
C ALA A 3 -9.99 27.19 3.37
N PRO A 4 -9.40 28.36 3.05
CA PRO A 4 -8.00 28.46 2.67
C PRO A 4 -7.09 28.05 3.84
N ASN A 5 -6.10 27.20 3.54
CA ASN A 5 -5.07 26.74 4.48
C ASN A 5 -4.13 27.91 4.84
N ASN A 6 -4.36 28.50 6.00
CA ASN A 6 -3.63 29.68 6.49
C ASN A 6 -2.66 29.28 7.61
N ASN A 7 -1.84 28.24 7.41
CA ASN A 7 -0.86 27.79 8.41
C ASN A 7 0.42 28.66 8.35
N PRO A 8 0.67 29.52 9.36
CA PRO A 8 1.79 30.47 9.37
C PRO A 8 3.18 29.82 9.51
N ARG A 9 3.27 28.48 9.54
CA ARG A 9 4.53 27.74 9.70
C ARG A 9 5.23 27.41 8.37
N ASN A 10 4.61 27.68 7.23
CA ASN A 10 5.19 27.44 5.91
C ASN A 10 6.27 28.48 5.52
N GLU A 11 6.32 29.62 6.22
CA GLU A 11 7.15 30.77 5.81
C GLU A 11 8.65 30.61 6.14
N ASN A 12 9.02 29.63 6.98
CA ASN A 12 10.39 29.52 7.53
C ASN A 12 11.04 28.13 7.38
N MET A 13 10.53 27.22 6.53
CA MET A 13 11.21 25.96 6.26
C MET A 13 12.28 26.11 5.16
N PRO A 14 13.49 25.53 5.33
CA PRO A 14 14.49 25.51 4.27
C PRO A 14 13.91 24.83 3.02
N ASN A 15 14.24 25.38 1.83
CA ASN A 15 13.86 24.87 0.51
C ASN A 15 14.45 23.47 0.26
N ASN A 16 13.91 22.48 0.95
CA ASN A 16 14.20 21.09 0.74
C ASN A 16 13.13 20.60 -0.24
N ASP A 17 13.48 20.41 -1.50
CA ASP A 17 12.55 20.10 -2.59
C ASP A 17 11.70 18.83 -2.35
N TRP A 18 12.14 17.95 -1.44
CA TRP A 18 11.37 16.77 -1.00
C TRP A 18 10.29 17.07 0.05
N LEU A 19 10.38 18.22 0.75
CA LEU A 19 9.32 18.74 1.61
C LEU A 19 8.33 19.62 0.82
N SER A 20 8.75 20.16 -0.34
CA SER A 20 7.94 21.01 -1.22
C SER A 20 6.88 20.22 -2.01
N THR A 21 7.10 18.91 -2.18
CA THR A 21 6.07 18.01 -2.69
C THR A 21 5.11 17.71 -1.55
N THR A 22 3.94 18.35 -1.56
CA THR A 22 2.84 18.00 -0.67
C THR A 22 2.45 16.54 -0.92
N HIS A 23 2.91 15.63 -0.06
CA HIS A 23 2.54 14.22 -0.13
C HIS A 23 1.29 14.01 0.74
N SER A 24 0.15 13.72 0.12
CA SER A 24 -1.06 13.33 0.85
C SER A 24 -0.98 11.87 1.26
N LEU A 25 -1.27 11.56 2.52
CA LEU A 25 -1.40 10.20 3.03
C LEU A 25 -2.88 9.86 3.24
N SER A 26 -3.39 8.91 2.45
CA SER A 26 -4.72 8.32 2.65
C SER A 26 -4.59 7.00 3.40
N LEU A 27 -5.15 6.92 4.59
CA LEU A 27 -5.31 5.69 5.35
C LEU A 27 -6.70 5.13 5.09
N TYR A 28 -6.77 3.86 4.72
CA TYR A 28 -8.03 3.14 4.56
C TYR A 28 -8.01 1.86 5.39
N ASP A 29 -9.09 1.61 6.11
CA ASP A 29 -9.33 0.35 6.79
C ASP A 29 -10.85 0.13 6.90
N ILE A 30 -11.29 -1.10 7.17
CA ILE A 30 -12.69 -1.37 7.51
C ILE A 30 -13.11 -0.65 8.80
N SER A 31 -12.16 -0.29 9.67
CA SER A 31 -12.42 0.44 10.91
C SER A 31 -11.22 1.24 11.40
N GLY A 32 -11.44 2.31 12.18
CA GLY A 32 -10.38 2.99 12.94
C GLY A 32 -9.46 3.94 12.15
N ALA A 33 -9.44 3.88 10.81
CA ALA A 33 -8.58 4.72 9.98
C ALA A 33 -8.66 6.24 10.26
N PRO A 34 -9.85 6.85 10.50
CA PRO A 34 -9.92 8.28 10.85
C PRO A 34 -9.20 8.66 12.15
N GLY A 35 -9.23 7.79 13.16
CA GLY A 35 -8.51 8.01 14.42
C GLY A 35 -7.01 7.95 14.23
N ILE A 36 -6.53 6.94 13.50
CA ILE A 36 -5.09 6.80 13.18
C ILE A 36 -4.62 7.99 12.32
N ALA A 37 -5.45 8.46 11.38
CA ALA A 37 -5.14 9.63 10.57
C ALA A 37 -5.01 10.90 11.43
N ALA A 38 -5.88 11.08 12.43
CA ALA A 38 -5.78 12.19 13.38
C ALA A 38 -4.47 12.11 14.17
N ASP A 39 -4.09 10.94 14.67
CA ASP A 39 -2.83 10.75 15.38
C ASP A 39 -1.62 11.04 14.49
N MET A 40 -1.63 10.59 13.24
CA MET A 40 -0.56 10.87 12.26
C MET A 40 -0.51 12.33 11.82
N SER A 41 -1.64 13.04 11.82
CA SER A 41 -1.68 14.48 11.50
C SER A 41 -0.97 15.35 12.54
N HIS A 42 -0.71 14.83 13.75
CA HIS A 42 0.07 15.52 14.76
C HIS A 42 1.57 15.52 14.47
N VAL A 43 2.06 14.65 13.58
CA VAL A 43 3.46 14.66 13.14
C VAL A 43 3.70 15.92 12.32
N ALA A 44 4.74 16.70 12.68
CA ALA A 44 5.06 17.98 12.06
C ALA A 44 5.61 17.82 10.62
N THR A 45 4.74 17.42 9.70
CA THR A 45 5.00 17.29 8.26
C THR A 45 4.08 18.23 7.48
N ALA A 46 4.46 18.58 6.25
CA ALA A 46 3.66 19.43 5.37
C ALA A 46 2.53 18.67 4.64
N GLY A 47 2.44 17.35 4.81
CA GLY A 47 1.46 16.51 4.12
C GLY A 47 0.09 16.49 4.78
N GLU A 48 -0.97 16.35 3.98
CA GLU A 48 -2.32 16.11 4.48
C GLU A 48 -2.51 14.63 4.80
N VAL A 49 -3.08 14.31 5.97
CA VAL A 49 -3.40 12.94 6.37
C VAL A 49 -4.91 12.77 6.44
N ASN A 50 -5.45 11.85 5.66
CA ASN A 50 -6.88 11.57 5.56
C ASN A 50 -7.17 10.12 5.94
N GLY A 51 -8.22 9.88 6.72
CA GLY A 51 -8.67 8.54 7.09
C GLY A 51 -10.03 8.19 6.50
N TYR A 52 -10.13 7.02 5.89
CA TYR A 52 -11.31 6.53 5.18
C TYR A 52 -11.73 5.16 5.71
N ILE A 53 -13.05 4.94 5.83
CA ILE A 53 -13.65 3.66 6.24
C ILE A 53 -14.30 2.95 5.04
N SER A 54 -14.78 1.71 5.24
CA SER A 54 -15.12 0.72 4.19
C SER A 54 -15.90 1.24 2.96
N GLU A 55 -16.79 2.21 3.12
CA GLU A 55 -17.61 2.76 2.03
C GLU A 55 -16.89 3.83 1.19
N LYS A 56 -15.68 4.24 1.59
CA LYS A 56 -14.93 5.35 1.00
C LYS A 56 -13.58 4.93 0.43
N LEU A 57 -13.41 3.66 0.05
CA LEU A 57 -12.18 3.17 -0.58
C LEU A 57 -11.84 3.96 -1.86
N GLY A 58 -12.82 4.23 -2.72
CA GLY A 58 -12.58 5.03 -3.93
C GLY A 58 -12.05 6.44 -3.63
N ASN A 59 -12.57 7.10 -2.59
CA ASN A 59 -12.06 8.40 -2.15
C ASN A 59 -10.60 8.30 -1.65
N ALA A 60 -10.23 7.20 -0.99
CA ALA A 60 -8.86 6.96 -0.56
C ALA A 60 -7.90 6.76 -1.74
N LEU A 61 -8.39 6.21 -2.86
CA LEU A 61 -7.62 5.89 -4.06
C LEU A 61 -7.49 7.05 -5.05
N GLN A 62 -8.36 8.06 -4.99
CA GLN A 62 -8.35 9.20 -5.91
C GLN A 62 -6.98 9.90 -5.96
N GLY A 63 -6.40 9.95 -7.16
CA GLY A 63 -5.10 10.60 -7.39
C GLY A 63 -3.89 9.87 -6.81
N THR A 64 -4.08 8.69 -6.19
CA THR A 64 -3.02 7.94 -5.53
C THR A 64 -1.99 7.43 -6.54
N LYS A 65 -0.71 7.65 -6.24
CA LYS A 65 0.43 7.19 -7.06
C LYS A 65 1.05 5.89 -6.56
N ILE A 66 0.94 5.64 -5.26
CA ILE A 66 1.49 4.48 -4.57
C ILE A 66 0.43 3.93 -3.62
N VAL A 67 0.09 2.65 -3.75
CA VAL A 67 -0.81 1.93 -2.86
C VAL A 67 -0.01 0.87 -2.10
N VAL A 68 -0.07 0.89 -0.77
CA VAL A 68 0.53 -0.14 0.09
C VAL A 68 -0.58 -1.01 0.66
N ILE A 69 -0.59 -2.30 0.32
CA ILE A 69 -1.56 -3.27 0.80
C ILE A 69 -0.97 -4.08 1.97
N ALA A 70 -1.25 -3.60 3.18
CA ALA A 70 -0.99 -4.30 4.44
C ALA A 70 -2.24 -4.98 5.02
N ALA A 71 -3.35 -4.97 4.29
CA ALA A 71 -4.62 -5.51 4.73
C ALA A 71 -4.63 -7.04 4.74
N GLY A 72 -4.97 -7.63 5.88
CA GLY A 72 -5.11 -9.07 6.02
C GLY A 72 -5.52 -9.44 7.44
N VAL A 73 -6.01 -10.66 7.59
CA VAL A 73 -6.31 -11.21 8.91
C VAL A 73 -5.04 -11.85 9.46
N PRO A 74 -4.63 -11.52 10.71
CA PRO A 74 -3.49 -12.17 11.34
C PRO A 74 -3.82 -13.63 11.66
N ARG A 75 -2.80 -14.49 11.62
CA ARG A 75 -2.95 -15.91 11.97
C ARG A 75 -3.44 -16.05 13.42
N LYS A 76 -4.58 -16.73 13.62
CA LYS A 76 -5.08 -17.13 14.93
C LYS A 76 -4.88 -18.64 15.15
N PRO A 77 -4.65 -19.11 16.39
CA PRO A 77 -4.42 -20.54 16.67
C PRO A 77 -5.51 -21.49 16.17
N ASN A 78 -6.76 -21.01 16.10
CA ASN A 78 -7.93 -21.84 15.81
C ASN A 78 -8.44 -21.75 14.36
N ILE A 79 -7.68 -21.11 13.46
CA ILE A 79 -8.05 -20.98 12.04
C ILE A 79 -7.16 -21.89 11.20
N ALA A 80 -7.77 -22.72 10.35
CA ALA A 80 -7.02 -23.54 9.42
C ALA A 80 -6.27 -22.66 8.42
N ARG A 81 -5.05 -23.07 8.03
CA ARG A 81 -4.22 -22.30 7.09
C ARG A 81 -4.95 -21.99 5.77
N VAL A 82 -5.78 -22.91 5.29
CA VAL A 82 -6.57 -22.74 4.07
C VAL A 82 -7.65 -21.66 4.22
N ASP A 83 -8.32 -21.59 5.37
CA ASP A 83 -9.38 -20.59 5.60
C ASP A 83 -8.79 -19.18 5.77
N LEU A 84 -7.64 -19.09 6.43
CA LEU A 84 -6.87 -17.86 6.53
C LEU A 84 -6.46 -17.36 5.13
N PHE A 85 -5.92 -18.26 4.31
CA PHE A 85 -5.55 -17.94 2.94
C PHE A 85 -6.75 -17.46 2.12
N ASN A 86 -7.87 -18.19 2.16
CA ASN A 86 -9.08 -17.83 1.43
C ASN A 86 -9.64 -16.47 1.87
N THR A 87 -9.54 -16.14 3.15
CA THR A 87 -9.95 -14.84 3.69
C THR A 87 -9.07 -13.71 3.15
N ASN A 88 -7.75 -13.84 3.25
CA ASN A 88 -6.81 -12.84 2.72
C ASN A 88 -6.93 -12.72 1.19
N ALA A 89 -7.13 -13.84 0.48
CA ALA A 89 -7.31 -13.83 -0.97
C ALA A 89 -8.54 -13.01 -1.41
N ARG A 90 -9.65 -13.08 -0.66
CA ARG A 90 -10.85 -12.26 -0.94
C ARG A 90 -10.58 -10.79 -0.69
N ILE A 91 -9.99 -10.43 0.45
CA ILE A 91 -9.64 -9.05 0.78
C ILE A 91 -8.74 -8.44 -0.30
N ILE A 92 -7.67 -9.14 -0.68
CA ILE A 92 -6.70 -8.68 -1.68
C ILE A 92 -7.35 -8.55 -3.06
N ARG A 93 -8.21 -9.50 -3.45
CA ARG A 93 -8.96 -9.42 -4.72
C ARG A 93 -9.81 -8.16 -4.77
N ASP A 94 -10.59 -7.90 -3.72
CA ASP A 94 -11.54 -6.77 -3.70
C ASP A 94 -10.79 -5.43 -3.72
N LEU A 95 -9.68 -5.33 -2.99
CA LEU A 95 -8.77 -4.17 -3.06
C LEU A 95 -8.16 -3.99 -4.45
N ALA A 96 -7.71 -5.07 -5.09
CA ALA A 96 -7.13 -5.01 -6.42
C ALA A 96 -8.14 -4.56 -7.49
N GLN A 97 -9.41 -4.94 -7.35
CA GLN A 97 -10.49 -4.47 -8.23
C GLN A 97 -10.67 -2.96 -8.09
N ALA A 98 -10.83 -2.46 -6.86
CA ALA A 98 -10.97 -1.02 -6.61
C ALA A 98 -9.76 -0.23 -7.10
N ILE A 99 -8.53 -0.73 -6.88
CA ILE A 99 -7.32 -0.07 -7.39
C ILE A 99 -7.32 -0.02 -8.93
N GLY A 100 -7.72 -1.10 -9.60
CA GLY A 100 -7.83 -1.12 -11.06
C GLY A 100 -8.85 -0.12 -11.62
N GLU A 101 -9.90 0.19 -10.86
CA GLU A 101 -10.96 1.12 -11.24
C GLU A 101 -10.59 2.57 -10.92
N ASP A 102 -10.18 2.85 -9.68
CA ASP A 102 -10.03 4.20 -9.16
C ASP A 102 -8.59 4.73 -9.22
N ALA A 103 -7.59 3.85 -9.24
CA ALA A 103 -6.17 4.19 -9.28
C ALA A 103 -5.34 3.30 -10.23
N PRO A 104 -5.77 3.15 -11.51
CA PRO A 104 -5.15 2.21 -12.45
C PRO A 104 -3.69 2.51 -12.75
N GLU A 105 -3.20 3.73 -12.49
CA GLU A 105 -1.80 4.14 -12.71
C GLU A 105 -0.93 4.00 -11.46
N ALA A 106 -1.50 3.62 -10.31
CA ALA A 106 -0.74 3.50 -9.07
C ALA A 106 0.25 2.32 -9.12
N HIS A 107 1.37 2.49 -8.40
CA HIS A 107 2.31 1.43 -8.06
C HIS A 107 1.78 0.70 -6.84
N ILE A 108 1.73 -0.63 -6.87
CA ILE A 108 1.10 -1.43 -5.82
C ILE A 108 2.17 -2.22 -5.08
N LEU A 109 2.36 -1.91 -3.80
CA LEU A 109 3.24 -2.65 -2.90
C LEU A 109 2.41 -3.57 -2.01
N ILE A 110 2.69 -4.86 -2.07
CA ILE A 110 1.93 -5.87 -1.32
C ILE A 110 2.83 -6.40 -0.21
N THR A 111 2.43 -6.15 1.04
CA THR A 111 3.11 -6.68 2.23
C THR A 111 2.30 -7.78 2.92
N SER A 112 1.09 -8.06 2.41
CA SER A 112 0.15 -9.00 3.00
C SER A 112 0.54 -10.46 2.71
N ASP A 113 0.67 -11.25 3.78
CA ASP A 113 1.02 -12.66 3.68
C ASP A 113 -0.18 -13.56 3.30
N PRO A 114 0.09 -14.67 2.55
CA PRO A 114 1.38 -15.05 1.99
C PRO A 114 1.69 -14.30 0.68
N VAL A 115 2.81 -13.57 0.64
CA VAL A 115 3.19 -12.69 -0.48
C VAL A 115 3.18 -13.42 -1.84
N ASN A 116 3.70 -14.65 -1.89
CA ASN A 116 3.76 -15.45 -3.12
C ASN A 116 2.39 -15.65 -3.79
N SER A 117 1.32 -15.70 -2.99
CA SER A 117 -0.03 -15.91 -3.49
C SER A 117 -0.77 -14.60 -3.68
N THR A 118 -0.60 -13.61 -2.79
CA THR A 118 -1.29 -12.32 -2.88
C THR A 118 -0.85 -11.51 -4.09
N VAL A 119 0.45 -11.54 -4.44
CA VAL A 119 0.98 -10.93 -5.68
C VAL A 119 0.33 -11.50 -6.94
N SER A 120 0.16 -12.83 -6.98
CA SER A 120 -0.46 -13.50 -8.12
C SER A 120 -1.93 -13.12 -8.27
N ILE A 121 -2.66 -13.00 -7.15
CA ILE A 121 -4.08 -12.59 -7.14
C ILE A 121 -4.24 -11.17 -7.70
N VAL A 122 -3.46 -10.20 -7.21
CA VAL A 122 -3.53 -8.81 -7.70
C VAL A 122 -3.22 -8.75 -9.20
N THR A 123 -2.18 -9.46 -9.63
CA THR A 123 -1.78 -9.53 -11.05
C THR A 123 -2.91 -10.03 -11.94
N GLU A 124 -3.54 -11.15 -11.57
CA GLU A 124 -4.62 -11.75 -12.37
C GLU A 124 -5.91 -10.90 -12.38
N VAL A 125 -6.23 -10.23 -11.26
CA VAL A 125 -7.35 -9.28 -11.20
C VAL A 125 -7.11 -8.11 -12.16
N LEU A 126 -5.93 -7.50 -12.12
CA LEU A 126 -5.59 -6.36 -12.97
C LEU A 126 -5.51 -6.76 -14.45
N LYS A 127 -5.01 -7.96 -14.77
CA LYS A 127 -4.99 -8.48 -16.15
C LYS A 127 -6.41 -8.63 -16.69
N LYS A 128 -7.32 -9.22 -15.91
CA LYS A 128 -8.73 -9.39 -16.29
C LYS A 128 -9.42 -8.05 -16.53
N ALA A 129 -9.05 -7.01 -15.78
CA ALA A 129 -9.54 -5.65 -15.97
C ALA A 129 -8.83 -4.89 -17.12
N SER A 130 -7.83 -5.49 -17.78
CA SER A 130 -6.95 -4.80 -18.75
C SER A 130 -6.24 -3.56 -18.18
N LYS A 131 -5.91 -3.60 -16.88
CA LYS A 131 -5.23 -2.53 -16.12
C LYS A 131 -3.84 -2.95 -15.62
N PHE A 132 -3.41 -4.17 -15.94
CA PHE A 132 -2.09 -4.66 -15.58
C PHE A 132 -1.02 -4.04 -16.48
N ASN A 133 -0.11 -3.28 -15.89
CA ASN A 133 1.07 -2.76 -16.55
C ASN A 133 2.31 -3.27 -15.80
N PRO A 134 3.03 -4.27 -16.34
CA PRO A 134 4.24 -4.81 -15.72
C PRO A 134 5.44 -3.86 -15.79
N ALA A 135 5.39 -2.81 -16.63
CA ALA A 135 6.47 -1.84 -16.83
C ALA A 135 6.34 -0.59 -15.93
N LYS A 136 5.55 -0.67 -14.85
CA LYS A 136 5.43 0.41 -13.85
C LYS A 136 6.58 0.38 -12.85
N LEU A 137 7.81 0.35 -13.32
CA LEU A 137 8.94 0.63 -12.44
C LEU A 137 9.66 1.82 -13.03
N SER A 138 9.70 2.91 -12.27
CA SER A 138 10.64 3.99 -12.57
C SER A 138 12.07 3.45 -12.45
N ALA A 139 13.03 4.08 -13.14
CA ALA A 139 14.43 3.69 -13.07
C ALA A 139 14.98 3.70 -11.63
N GLU A 140 14.44 4.56 -10.76
CA GLU A 140 14.79 4.61 -9.34
C GLU A 140 14.19 3.44 -8.55
N GLU A 141 12.97 3.00 -8.87
CA GLU A 141 12.37 1.80 -8.26
C GLU A 141 13.07 0.52 -8.71
N GLU A 142 13.46 0.42 -9.98
CA GLU A 142 14.29 -0.69 -10.47
C GLU A 142 15.60 -0.75 -9.70
N LYS A 143 16.28 0.39 -9.51
CA LYS A 143 17.52 0.48 -8.73
C LYS A 143 17.34 0.04 -7.28
N ARG A 144 16.23 0.42 -6.62
CA ARG A 144 15.91 0.00 -5.26
C ARG A 144 15.59 -1.49 -5.17
N ILE A 145 14.88 -2.05 -6.14
CA ILE A 145 14.65 -3.49 -6.25
C ILE A 145 15.97 -4.22 -6.43
N GLN A 146 16.85 -3.76 -7.32
CA GLN A 146 18.18 -4.33 -7.52
C GLN A 146 19.02 -4.31 -6.25
N ALA A 147 18.90 -3.27 -5.42
CA ALA A 147 19.55 -3.20 -4.12
C ALA A 147 18.98 -4.19 -3.09
N ALA A 148 17.68 -4.50 -3.15
CA ALA A 148 17.01 -5.44 -2.24
C ALA A 148 17.13 -6.92 -2.66
N LEU A 149 17.32 -7.19 -3.95
CA LEU A 149 17.42 -8.54 -4.52
C LEU A 149 18.46 -9.46 -3.85
N PRO A 150 19.67 -9.00 -3.46
CA PRO A 150 20.65 -9.84 -2.78
C PRO A 150 20.15 -10.39 -1.44
N GLU A 151 19.49 -9.54 -0.64
CA GLU A 151 18.94 -9.94 0.64
C GLU A 151 17.74 -10.88 0.46
N LEU A 152 16.88 -10.60 -0.52
CA LEU A 152 15.75 -11.45 -0.85
C LEU A 152 16.20 -12.86 -1.25
N LYS A 153 17.22 -12.97 -2.12
CA LYS A 153 17.83 -14.25 -2.51
C LYS A 153 18.41 -15.00 -1.32
N LYS A 154 19.14 -14.30 -0.44
CA LYS A 154 19.69 -14.88 0.80
C LYS A 154 18.59 -15.43 1.72
N ASN A 155 17.47 -14.72 1.85
CA ASN A 155 16.34 -15.16 2.68
C ASN A 155 15.61 -16.37 2.09
N ILE A 156 15.49 -16.44 0.75
CA ILE A 156 14.96 -17.62 0.04
C ILE A 156 15.87 -18.83 0.26
N GLU A 157 17.19 -18.70 0.10
CA GLU A 157 18.14 -19.80 0.35
C GLU A 157 18.08 -20.31 1.79
N LYS A 158 18.04 -19.40 2.77
CA LYS A 158 17.86 -19.78 4.18
C LYS A 158 16.57 -20.57 4.39
N GLY A 159 15.47 -20.15 3.77
CA GLY A 159 14.19 -20.86 3.84
C GLY A 159 14.24 -22.25 3.20
N VAL A 160 14.90 -22.38 2.04
CA VAL A 160 15.11 -23.68 1.37
C VAL A 160 15.95 -24.63 2.23
N ASN A 161 17.05 -24.13 2.78
CA ASN A 161 17.93 -24.92 3.65
C ASN A 161 17.24 -25.36 4.94
N PHE A 162 16.33 -24.53 5.48
CA PHE A 162 15.53 -24.88 6.65
C PHE A 162 14.55 -26.03 6.40
N LEU A 163 14.04 -26.19 5.16
CA LEU A 163 13.16 -27.29 4.78
C LEU A 163 13.92 -28.58 4.40
N GLY A 164 15.21 -28.46 4.08
CA GLY A 164 16.09 -29.58 3.76
C GLY A 164 16.87 -30.16 4.95
N ALA A 165 16.71 -29.59 6.15
CA ALA A 165 17.28 -30.06 7.42
C ALA A 165 16.20 -30.70 8.30
#